data_AF-A0A7M2X372-F1
#
_entry.id   AF-A0A7M2X372-F1
#
_cell.length_a   1.000
_cell.length_b   1.000
_cell.length_c   1.000
_cell.angle_alpha   90.00
_cell.angle_beta   90.00
_cell.angle_gamma   90.00
#
_symmetry.space_group_name_H-M   'P 1'
#
loop_
_entity.id
_entity.type
_entity.pdbx_description
1 polymer ?
#
loop_
_entity_poly.entity_id
_entity_poly.type
_entity_poly.pdbx_seq_one_letter_code
_entity_poly.pdbx_strand_id
1 'polypeptide(L)'
;MSPIPSLKGRRRNPPAAEILLAIPRISPERELAVIQALIKPQTGRALRHQLAAGEQAWPRDAATRVAQVATAAEVHFGLQLAIHVVPDGEYLAIARVGSGELPAALATAVLLSKVFPGTWIVVGRLFVRDGRFFRRERGVKLNLRPASNVHLTQPLRAALNRAIAGMNDRGEA
;
A
#
# COMPACT_ATOMS: atom_id res chain seq x y z
N MET A 1 -32.61 36.63 -24.71
CA MET A 1 -31.62 35.53 -24.53
C MET A 1 -31.16 35.56 -23.09
N SER A 2 -31.56 34.57 -22.28
CA SER A 2 -31.18 34.51 -20.87
C SER A 2 -29.80 33.84 -20.72
N PRO A 3 -28.89 34.38 -19.90
CA PRO A 3 -27.56 33.80 -19.72
C PRO A 3 -27.66 32.44 -19.00
N ILE A 4 -26.93 31.45 -19.51
CA ILE A 4 -26.83 30.11 -18.94
C ILE A 4 -26.11 30.23 -17.58
N PRO A 5 -26.69 29.73 -16.48
CA PRO A 5 -26.06 29.79 -15.16
C PRO A 5 -24.74 29.01 -15.16
N SER A 6 -23.67 29.71 -14.77
CA SER A 6 -22.32 29.17 -14.56
C SER A 6 -22.37 27.90 -13.69
N LEU A 7 -21.85 26.80 -14.24
CA LEU A 7 -21.66 25.54 -13.53
C LEU A 7 -20.76 25.79 -12.32
N LYS A 8 -21.37 25.83 -11.13
CA LYS A 8 -20.70 25.98 -9.83
C LYS A 8 -19.43 25.14 -9.79
N GLY A 9 -18.29 25.82 -9.63
CA GLY A 9 -16.97 25.21 -9.58
C GLY A 9 -16.95 24.02 -8.62
N ARG A 10 -16.39 22.90 -9.08
CA ARG A 10 -16.25 21.67 -8.31
C ARG A 10 -15.45 21.97 -7.05
N ARG A 11 -16.12 22.00 -5.87
CA ARG A 11 -15.44 22.17 -4.58
C ARG A 11 -14.38 21.07 -4.44
N ARG A 12 -13.11 21.45 -4.29
CA ARG A 12 -12.05 20.50 -3.96
C ARG A 12 -12.28 20.07 -2.52
N ASN A 13 -12.52 18.78 -2.30
CA ASN A 13 -12.54 18.23 -0.95
C ASN A 13 -11.18 18.50 -0.30
N PRO A 14 -11.14 18.93 0.97
CA PRO A 14 -9.88 19.04 1.69
C PRO A 14 -9.18 17.67 1.71
N PRO A 15 -7.83 17.63 1.62
CA PRO A 15 -7.10 16.38 1.79
C PRO A 15 -7.41 15.79 3.16
N ALA A 16 -7.46 14.46 3.24
CA ALA A 16 -7.60 13.79 4.53
C ALA A 16 -6.39 14.14 5.42
N ALA A 17 -6.64 14.38 6.70
CA ALA A 17 -5.59 14.70 7.67
C ALA A 17 -4.62 13.53 7.90
N GLU A 18 -5.12 12.30 7.69
CA GLU A 18 -4.39 11.06 7.89
C GLU A 18 -4.39 10.20 6.61
N ILE A 19 -3.33 9.44 6.46
CA ILE A 19 -3.09 8.49 5.39
C ILE A 19 -2.92 7.11 6.02
N LEU A 20 -3.59 6.13 5.43
CA LEU A 20 -3.47 4.74 5.82
C LEU A 20 -2.19 4.13 5.22
N LEU A 21 -1.34 3.55 6.06
CA LEU A 21 -0.26 2.65 5.66
C LEU A 21 -0.64 1.24 6.15
N ALA A 22 -0.91 0.31 5.25
CA ALA A 22 -1.43 -1.00 5.65
C ALA A 22 -0.95 -2.14 4.76
N ILE A 23 -0.99 -3.36 5.28
CA ILE A 23 -0.74 -4.60 4.56
C ILE A 23 -2.07 -5.35 4.58
N PRO A 24 -2.87 -5.34 3.49
CA PRO A 24 -4.13 -6.04 3.47
C PRO A 24 -3.92 -7.55 3.56
N ARG A 25 -4.88 -8.29 4.10
CA ARG A 25 -4.81 -9.76 4.13
C ARG A 25 -5.08 -10.37 2.77
N ILE A 26 -6.00 -9.76 2.01
CA ILE A 26 -6.33 -10.13 0.64
C ILE A 26 -5.57 -9.22 -0.31
N SER A 27 -4.96 -9.80 -1.35
CA SER A 27 -4.24 -8.99 -2.33
C SER A 27 -5.20 -8.03 -3.08
N PRO A 28 -4.79 -6.80 -3.40
CA PRO A 28 -5.61 -5.88 -4.18
C PRO A 28 -5.97 -6.42 -5.57
N GLU A 29 -5.09 -7.22 -6.18
CA GLU A 29 -5.39 -7.91 -7.45
C GLU A 29 -6.60 -8.84 -7.29
N ARG A 30 -6.65 -9.59 -6.18
CA ARG A 30 -7.76 -10.46 -5.86
C ARG A 30 -9.04 -9.67 -5.59
N GLU A 31 -8.97 -8.61 -4.78
CA GLU A 31 -10.11 -7.72 -4.51
C GLU A 31 -10.73 -7.22 -5.82
N LEU A 32 -9.91 -6.75 -6.76
CA LEU A 32 -10.37 -6.28 -8.06
C LEU A 32 -10.98 -7.40 -8.91
N ALA A 33 -10.37 -8.59 -8.92
CA ALA A 33 -10.92 -9.75 -9.64
C ALA A 33 -12.29 -10.16 -9.11
N VAL A 34 -12.49 -10.13 -7.78
CA VAL A 34 -13.79 -10.41 -7.14
C VAL A 34 -14.81 -9.35 -7.56
N ILE A 35 -14.48 -8.06 -7.47
CA ILE A 35 -15.37 -6.97 -7.89
C ILE A 35 -15.74 -7.14 -9.37
N GLN A 36 -14.79 -7.44 -10.23
CA GLN A 36 -15.04 -7.65 -11.66
C GLN A 36 -15.98 -8.83 -11.92
N ALA A 37 -15.83 -9.93 -11.16
CA ALA A 37 -16.71 -11.09 -11.25
C ALA A 37 -18.14 -10.79 -10.74
N LEU A 38 -18.31 -9.85 -9.80
CA LEU A 38 -19.63 -9.38 -9.37
C LEU A 38 -20.32 -8.52 -10.45
N ILE A 39 -19.56 -7.70 -11.19
CA ILE A 39 -20.09 -6.84 -12.27
C ILE A 39 -20.56 -7.67 -13.48
N LYS A 40 -19.85 -8.75 -13.80
CA LYS A 40 -20.24 -9.71 -14.85
C LYS A 40 -20.19 -11.12 -14.29
N PRO A 41 -21.32 -11.69 -13.83
CA PRO A 41 -21.32 -12.99 -13.18
C PRO A 41 -20.80 -14.05 -14.15
N GLN A 42 -19.63 -14.60 -13.84
CA GLN A 42 -19.15 -15.84 -14.45
C GLN A 42 -19.75 -17.03 -13.68
N THR A 43 -19.89 -18.17 -14.35
CA THR A 43 -20.46 -19.39 -13.76
C THR A 43 -19.78 -19.73 -12.42
N GLY A 44 -20.59 -19.91 -11.37
CA GLY A 44 -20.17 -19.81 -9.95
C GLY A 44 -19.07 -20.76 -9.45
N ARG A 45 -18.62 -21.73 -10.25
CA ARG A 45 -17.53 -22.66 -9.89
C ARG A 45 -16.16 -22.00 -9.99
N ALA A 46 -15.97 -21.04 -10.91
CA ALA A 46 -14.69 -20.32 -11.06
C ALA A 46 -14.39 -19.37 -9.89
N LEU A 47 -15.43 -18.79 -9.28
CA LEU A 47 -15.29 -17.84 -8.17
C LEU A 47 -14.72 -18.48 -6.89
N ARG A 48 -15.17 -19.70 -6.53
CA ARG A 48 -14.77 -20.37 -5.26
C ARG A 48 -13.30 -20.76 -5.22
N HIS A 49 -12.77 -21.34 -6.30
CA HIS A 49 -11.35 -21.73 -6.36
C HIS A 49 -10.42 -20.53 -6.30
N GLN A 50 -10.85 -19.40 -6.86
CA GLN A 50 -10.04 -18.21 -6.79
C GLN A 50 -10.08 -17.56 -5.38
N LEU A 51 -11.14 -17.77 -4.57
CA LEU A 51 -11.28 -17.15 -3.24
C LEU A 51 -10.25 -17.70 -2.23
N ALA A 52 -9.93 -18.99 -2.29
CA ALA A 52 -8.99 -19.63 -1.37
C ALA A 52 -7.50 -19.30 -1.63
N ALA A 53 -7.16 -18.79 -2.83
CA ALA A 53 -5.77 -18.52 -3.23
C ALA A 53 -5.36 -17.03 -3.14
N GLY A 54 -6.20 -16.18 -2.54
CA GLY A 54 -6.05 -14.72 -2.56
C GLY A 54 -5.35 -14.10 -1.36
N GLU A 55 -5.06 -14.91 -0.32
CA GLU A 55 -4.39 -14.45 0.88
C GLU A 55 -2.91 -14.16 0.61
N GLN A 56 -2.42 -13.07 1.20
CA GLN A 56 -1.01 -12.73 1.10
C GLN A 56 -0.19 -13.62 2.04
N ALA A 57 0.97 -14.08 1.56
CA ALA A 57 1.89 -14.82 2.41
C ALA A 57 2.33 -13.93 3.59
N TRP A 58 2.21 -14.47 4.81
CA TRP A 58 2.60 -13.77 6.02
C TRP A 58 3.53 -14.66 6.84
N PRO A 59 4.82 -14.33 6.94
CA PRO A 59 5.78 -15.19 7.60
C PRO A 59 5.56 -15.15 9.13
N ARG A 60 5.99 -16.23 9.82
CA ARG A 60 5.78 -16.37 11.27
C ARG A 60 6.50 -15.28 12.09
N ASP A 61 7.62 -14.78 11.58
CA ASP A 61 8.44 -13.73 12.18
C ASP A 61 8.04 -12.31 11.70
N ALA A 62 6.90 -12.17 11.02
CA ALA A 62 6.49 -10.90 10.42
C ALA A 62 6.35 -9.77 11.45
N ALA A 63 5.88 -10.06 12.67
CA ALA A 63 5.74 -9.05 13.72
C ALA A 63 7.09 -8.42 14.09
N THR A 64 8.13 -9.25 14.25
CA THR A 64 9.50 -8.80 14.51
C THR A 64 10.04 -7.96 13.36
N ARG A 65 9.87 -8.42 12.12
CA ARG A 65 10.30 -7.68 10.93
C ARG A 65 9.58 -6.34 10.76
N VAL A 66 8.28 -6.30 11.05
CA VAL A 66 7.47 -5.06 11.06
C VAL A 66 8.01 -4.08 12.10
N ALA A 67 8.33 -4.54 13.31
CA ALA A 67 8.92 -3.69 14.34
C ALA A 67 10.31 -3.15 13.92
N GLN A 68 11.16 -3.98 13.32
CA GLN A 68 12.45 -3.55 12.77
C GLN A 68 12.28 -2.47 11.68
N VAL A 69 11.29 -2.63 10.81
CA VAL A 69 10.97 -1.63 9.78
C VAL A 69 10.45 -0.33 10.40
N ALA A 70 9.64 -0.39 11.45
CA ALA A 70 9.19 0.80 12.16
C ALA A 70 10.38 1.57 12.77
N THR A 71 11.32 0.88 13.41
CA THR A 71 12.56 1.48 13.92
C THR A 71 13.41 2.06 12.78
N ALA A 72 13.56 1.35 11.66
CA ALA A 72 14.30 1.86 10.51
C ALA A 72 13.64 3.11 9.91
N ALA A 73 12.30 3.18 9.90
CA ALA A 73 11.55 4.34 9.43
C ALA A 73 11.77 5.56 10.33
N GLU A 74 11.79 5.36 11.65
CA GLU A 74 12.11 6.43 12.59
C GLU A 74 13.55 6.94 12.39
N VAL A 75 14.52 6.04 12.35
CA VAL A 75 15.96 6.38 12.22
C VAL A 75 16.29 7.04 10.88
N HIS A 76 15.77 6.51 9.77
CA HIS A 76 16.19 6.93 8.43
C HIS A 76 15.25 7.94 7.79
N PHE A 77 13.98 7.99 8.16
CA PHE A 77 12.98 8.88 7.57
C PHE A 77 12.40 9.89 8.57
N GLY A 78 12.74 9.79 9.86
CA GLY A 78 12.17 10.65 10.90
C GLY A 78 10.68 10.37 11.15
N LEU A 79 10.19 9.19 10.76
CA LEU A 79 8.78 8.83 10.87
C LEU A 79 8.55 7.92 12.06
N GLN A 80 7.88 8.44 13.09
CA GLN A 80 7.44 7.65 14.23
C GLN A 80 6.17 6.89 13.86
N LEU A 81 6.30 5.57 13.76
CA LEU A 81 5.25 4.72 13.20
C LEU A 81 4.78 3.68 14.22
N ALA A 82 3.55 3.84 14.70
CA ALA A 82 2.86 2.80 15.48
C ALA A 82 2.20 1.79 14.53
N ILE A 83 2.96 0.78 14.09
CA ILE A 83 2.38 -0.31 13.29
C ILE A 83 1.74 -1.35 14.20
N HIS A 84 0.44 -1.55 14.05
CA HIS A 84 -0.30 -2.61 14.71
C HIS A 84 -0.34 -3.84 13.81
N VAL A 85 0.21 -4.96 14.28
CA VAL A 85 0.05 -6.27 13.65
C VAL A 85 -1.23 -6.89 14.18
N VAL A 86 -2.16 -7.24 13.29
CA VAL A 86 -3.50 -7.67 13.67
C VAL A 86 -3.65 -9.17 13.35
N PRO A 87 -3.78 -10.05 14.37
CA PRO A 87 -3.90 -11.50 14.15
C PRO A 87 -5.11 -11.85 13.27
N ASP A 88 -6.24 -11.23 13.58
CA ASP A 88 -7.53 -11.44 12.94
C ASP A 88 -8.07 -10.13 12.36
N GLY A 89 -8.47 -10.13 11.08
CA GLY A 89 -9.07 -8.95 10.44
C GLY A 89 -8.66 -8.77 8.99
N GLU A 90 -9.09 -7.65 8.40
CA GLU A 90 -8.88 -7.32 6.99
C GLU A 90 -7.42 -6.99 6.65
N TYR A 91 -6.62 -6.61 7.65
CA TYR A 91 -5.23 -6.22 7.52
C TYR A 91 -4.34 -7.14 8.34
N LEU A 92 -3.15 -7.44 7.81
CA LEU A 92 -2.06 -8.12 8.52
C LEU A 92 -1.30 -7.12 9.41
N ALA A 93 -1.11 -5.90 8.91
CA ALA A 93 -0.52 -4.80 9.65
C ALA A 93 -1.12 -3.46 9.21
N ILE A 94 -1.22 -2.51 10.13
CA ILE A 94 -1.85 -1.20 9.89
C ILE A 94 -1.20 -0.10 10.73
N ALA A 95 -0.99 1.07 10.13
CA ALA A 95 -0.58 2.29 10.78
C ALA A 95 -1.31 3.49 10.15
N ARG A 96 -1.54 4.53 10.95
CA ARG A 96 -2.02 5.83 10.49
C ARG A 96 -0.86 6.80 10.49
N VAL A 97 -0.77 7.61 9.44
CA VAL A 97 0.33 8.54 9.22
C VAL A 97 -0.22 9.90 8.89
N GLY A 98 0.37 10.98 9.41
CA GLY A 98 -0.07 12.33 9.08
C GLY A 98 0.11 12.62 7.60
N SER A 99 -0.79 13.39 6.99
CA SER A 99 -0.69 13.69 5.55
C SER A 99 0.59 14.44 5.16
N GLY A 100 1.17 15.21 6.10
CA GLY A 100 2.45 15.90 5.94
C GLY A 100 3.66 14.96 5.86
N GLU A 101 3.50 13.70 6.28
CA GLU A 101 4.55 12.69 6.33
C GLU A 101 4.50 11.71 5.15
N LEU A 102 3.67 12.01 4.14
CA LEU A 102 3.47 11.15 2.96
C LEU A 102 4.80 10.69 2.31
N PRO A 103 5.82 11.54 2.09
CA PRO A 103 7.08 11.08 1.50
C PRO A 103 7.77 9.98 2.33
N ALA A 104 7.76 10.10 3.66
CA ALA A 104 8.32 9.10 4.56
C ALA A 104 7.45 7.82 4.60
N ALA A 105 6.13 7.97 4.54
CA ALA A 105 5.20 6.83 4.42
C ALA A 105 5.45 6.02 3.13
N LEU A 106 5.68 6.70 2.00
CA LEU A 106 6.00 6.05 0.73
C LEU A 106 7.34 5.31 0.79
N ALA A 107 8.38 5.91 1.38
CA ALA A 107 9.67 5.25 1.57
C ALA A 107 9.54 4.01 2.47
N THR A 108 8.78 4.12 3.56
CA THR A 108 8.49 3.02 4.49
C THR A 108 7.72 1.90 3.81
N ALA A 109 6.75 2.21 2.96
CA ALA A 109 6.02 1.19 2.19
C ALA A 109 6.92 0.46 1.18
N VAL A 110 7.87 1.17 0.56
CA VAL A 110 8.88 0.53 -0.30
C VAL A 110 9.76 -0.40 0.54
N LEU A 111 10.23 0.05 1.71
CA LEU A 111 11.02 -0.78 2.62
C LEU A 111 10.25 -2.04 3.06
N LEU A 112 8.99 -1.89 3.50
CA LEU A 112 8.10 -3.02 3.82
C LEU A 112 7.99 -3.99 2.64
N SER A 113 7.76 -3.49 1.42
CA SER A 113 7.62 -4.35 0.24
C SER A 113 8.91 -5.07 -0.18
N LYS A 114 10.08 -4.61 0.28
CA LYS A 114 11.36 -5.30 0.11
C LYS A 114 11.59 -6.36 1.20
N VAL A 115 11.19 -6.06 2.43
CA VAL A 115 11.25 -7.00 3.57
C VAL A 115 10.24 -8.14 3.42
N PHE A 116 9.11 -7.88 2.78
CA PHE A 116 8.06 -8.85 2.46
C PHE A 116 7.87 -8.95 0.93
N PRO A 117 8.78 -9.61 0.20
CA PRO A 117 8.67 -9.78 -1.25
C PRO A 117 7.34 -10.40 -1.66
N GLY A 118 6.78 -9.95 -2.77
CA GLY A 118 5.49 -10.41 -3.28
C GLY A 118 4.26 -9.93 -2.50
N THR A 119 4.44 -9.27 -1.36
CA THR A 119 3.34 -8.73 -0.55
C THR A 119 2.97 -7.32 -1.00
N TRP A 120 1.67 -7.08 -1.11
CA TRP A 120 1.09 -5.77 -1.37
C TRP A 120 0.99 -4.95 -0.10
N ILE A 121 1.42 -3.69 -0.21
CA ILE A 121 1.30 -2.65 0.79
C ILE A 121 0.40 -1.55 0.23
N VAL A 122 -0.44 -0.93 1.06
CA VAL A 122 -1.34 0.17 0.71
C VAL A 122 -0.85 1.44 1.39
N VAL A 123 -0.75 2.53 0.63
CA VAL A 123 -0.46 3.88 1.16
C VAL A 123 -1.49 4.86 0.61
N GLY A 124 -2.52 5.15 1.40
CA GLY A 124 -3.68 5.94 0.97
C GLY A 124 -4.38 5.30 -0.24
N ARG A 125 -4.13 5.82 -1.44
CA ARG A 125 -4.71 5.31 -2.71
C ARG A 125 -3.70 4.58 -3.60
N LEU A 126 -2.45 4.50 -3.16
CA LEU A 126 -1.38 3.82 -3.85
C LEU A 126 -1.21 2.42 -3.30
N PHE A 127 -0.71 1.54 -4.15
CA PHE A 127 -0.33 0.18 -3.81
C PHE A 127 1.17 0.03 -4.09
N VAL A 128 1.88 -0.70 -3.25
CA VAL A 128 3.31 -0.95 -3.39
C VAL A 128 3.54 -2.44 -3.35
N ARG A 129 4.32 -2.96 -4.29
CA ARG A 129 4.77 -4.35 -4.32
C ARG A 129 6.16 -4.41 -4.93
N ASP A 130 7.07 -5.13 -4.28
CA ASP A 130 8.47 -5.29 -4.71
C ASP A 130 9.20 -3.95 -4.97
N GLY A 131 8.82 -2.90 -4.24
CA GLY A 131 9.33 -1.54 -4.36
C GLY A 131 8.80 -0.73 -5.54
N ARG A 132 7.77 -1.21 -6.23
CA ARG A 132 7.10 -0.50 -7.34
C ARG A 132 5.74 0.01 -6.90
N PHE A 133 5.39 1.22 -7.36
CA PHE A 133 4.10 1.83 -7.09
C PHE A 133 3.08 1.48 -8.16
N PHE A 134 1.84 1.27 -7.72
CA PHE A 134 0.68 0.98 -8.55
C PHE A 134 -0.50 1.84 -8.11
N ARG A 135 -1.43 2.06 -9.03
CA ARG A 135 -2.71 2.73 -8.78
C ARG A 135 -3.85 1.93 -9.39
N ARG A 136 -5.03 2.03 -8.80
CA ARG A 136 -6.27 1.54 -9.43
C ARG A 136 -6.57 2.40 -10.65
N GLU A 137 -6.59 1.79 -11.82
CA GLU A 137 -7.09 2.43 -13.03
C GLU A 137 -8.61 2.25 -13.09
N ARG A 138 -9.33 3.36 -13.26
CA ARG A 138 -10.78 3.33 -13.50
C ARG A 138 -11.00 3.30 -15.00
N GLY A 139 -11.32 2.13 -15.53
CA GLY A 139 -11.69 1.90 -16.93
C GLY A 139 -12.72 0.79 -17.05
N VAL A 140 -12.94 0.28 -18.27
CA VAL A 140 -13.88 -0.83 -18.54
C VAL A 140 -13.50 -2.11 -17.75
N LYS A 141 -12.21 -2.26 -17.42
CA LYS A 141 -11.69 -3.31 -16.52
C LYS A 141 -11.04 -2.65 -15.30
N LEU A 142 -11.29 -3.21 -14.13
CA LEU A 142 -10.64 -2.79 -12.89
C LEU A 142 -9.26 -3.46 -12.82
N ASN A 143 -8.20 -2.69 -13.08
CA ASN A 143 -6.83 -3.18 -13.06
C ASN A 143 -5.96 -2.32 -12.14
N LEU A 144 -4.87 -2.92 -11.64
CA LEU A 144 -3.74 -2.17 -11.11
C LEU A 144 -2.79 -1.83 -12.25
N ARG A 145 -2.37 -0.58 -12.34
CA ARG A 145 -1.34 -0.14 -13.28
C ARG A 145 -0.16 0.49 -12.55
N PRO A 146 1.08 0.30 -13.05
CA PRO A 146 2.23 1.02 -12.54
C PRO A 146 1.97 2.52 -12.49
N ALA A 147 2.33 3.16 -11.38
CA ALA A 147 2.23 4.59 -11.19
C ALA A 147 3.61 5.22 -11.48
N SER A 148 3.76 5.82 -12.65
CA SER A 148 5.03 6.43 -13.08
C SER A 148 5.31 7.79 -12.44
N ASN A 149 4.29 8.43 -11.86
CA ASN A 149 4.36 9.78 -11.31
C ASN A 149 4.58 9.82 -9.78
N VAL A 150 5.04 8.72 -9.20
CA VAL A 150 5.39 8.63 -7.78
C VAL A 150 6.90 8.52 -7.69
N HIS A 151 7.53 9.59 -7.21
CA HIS A 151 8.98 9.65 -7.07
C HIS A 151 9.34 9.97 -5.65
N LEU A 152 10.28 9.21 -5.10
CA LEU A 152 10.97 9.58 -3.86
C LEU A 152 12.04 10.62 -4.21
N THR A 153 12.16 11.64 -3.35
CA THR A 153 13.26 12.61 -3.45
C THR A 153 14.60 11.89 -3.36
N GLN A 154 15.67 12.47 -3.91
CA GLN A 154 17.01 11.86 -3.86
C GLN A 154 17.47 11.57 -2.42
N PRO A 155 17.30 12.47 -1.43
CA PRO A 155 17.64 12.18 -0.04
C PRO A 155 16.89 10.97 0.52
N LEU A 156 15.59 10.85 0.24
CA LEU A 156 14.80 9.70 0.70
C LEU A 156 15.22 8.39 0.03
N ARG A 157 15.60 8.42 -1.25
CA ARG A 157 16.15 7.23 -1.94
C ARG A 157 17.47 6.78 -1.31
N ALA A 158 18.37 7.72 -1.00
CA ALA A 158 19.62 7.40 -0.32
C ALA A 158 19.38 6.85 1.09
N ALA A 159 18.46 7.46 1.85
CA ALA A 159 18.06 6.95 3.16
C ALA A 159 17.45 5.54 3.08
N LEU A 160 16.58 5.30 2.10
CA LEU A 160 15.96 4.00 1.86
C LEU A 160 17.01 2.93 1.55
N ASN A 161 17.98 3.22 0.69
CA ASN A 161 19.05 2.27 0.37
C ASN A 161 19.89 1.91 1.60
N ARG A 162 20.17 2.90 2.48
CA ARG A 162 20.86 2.65 3.76
C ARG A 162 20.03 1.78 4.70
N ALA A 163 18.73 2.05 4.80
CA ALA A 163 17.81 1.24 5.60
C ALA A 163 17.74 -0.21 5.09
N ILE A 164 17.68 -0.41 3.77
CA ILE A 164 17.69 -1.75 3.16
C ILE A 164 19.00 -2.48 3.46
N ALA A 165 20.15 -1.82 3.31
CA ALA A 165 21.45 -2.42 3.61
C ALA A 165 21.52 -2.89 5.08
N GLY A 166 21.17 -2.00 6.03
CA GLY A 166 21.20 -2.33 7.45
C GLY A 166 20.18 -3.40 7.90
N MET A 167 19.14 -3.67 7.10
CA MET A 167 18.21 -4.78 7.34
C MET A 167 18.78 -6.12 6.88
N ASN A 168 19.51 -6.14 5.77
CA ASN A 168 20.14 -7.37 5.26
C ASN A 168 21.24 -7.84 6.21
N ASP A 169 22.03 -6.93 6.76
CA ASP A 169 23.12 -7.25 7.69
C ASP A 169 22.64 -7.90 9.00
N ARG A 170 21.36 -7.73 9.36
CA ARG A 170 20.74 -8.33 10.55
C ARG A 170 20.09 -9.69 10.30
N GLY A 171 19.89 -10.06 9.03
CA GLY A 171 19.19 -11.28 8.63
C GLY A 171 20.09 -12.50 8.46
N GLU A 172 21.41 -12.33 8.52
CA GLU A 172 22.42 -13.39 8.31
C GLU A 172 23.08 -13.91 9.61
N ALA A 173 22.61 -13.47 10.79
CA ALA A 173 23.08 -13.91 12.11
C ALA A 173 22.10 -14.86 12.78
#